data_AF-A0A1H0YFG5-F1
#
_entry.id   AF-A0A1H0YFG5-F1
#
_cell.length_a   1.000
_cell.length_b   1.000
_cell.length_c   1.000
_cell.angle_alpha   90.00
_cell.angle_beta   90.00
_cell.angle_gamma   90.00
#
_symmetry.space_group_name_H-M   'P 1'
#
loop_
_entity.id
_entity.type
_entity.pdbx_description
1 polymer ?
#
loop_
_entity_poly.entity_id
_entity_poly.type
_entity_poly.pdbx_seq_one_letter_code
_entity_poly.pdbx_strand_id
1 'polypeptide(L)' 'MKTIVHTDQAPAAIGPYSQAVSFKDLVFTSGQFALDPETTA' A
#
# COMPACT_ATOMS: atom_id res chain seq x y z
N MET A 1 16.32 -8.55 -1.29
CA MET A 1 15.70 -7.97 -0.08
C MET A 1 14.27 -7.60 -0.43
N LYS A 2 13.30 -7.72 0.50
CA LYS A 2 11.95 -7.17 0.26
C LYS A 2 11.92 -5.72 0.72
N THR A 3 11.20 -4.87 -0.01
CA THR A 3 10.99 -3.47 0.34
C THR A 3 9.51 -3.26 0.63
N ILE A 4 9.19 -2.69 1.79
CA ILE A 4 7.83 -2.27 2.13
C ILE A 4 7.56 -0.96 1.43
N VAL A 5 6.46 -0.88 0.69
CA VAL A 5 6.04 0.34 0.00
C VAL A 5 4.98 1.03 0.85
N HIS A 6 5.20 2.32 1.10
CA HIS A 6 4.29 3.21 1.80
C HIS A 6 4.19 4.54 1.05
N THR A 7 2.98 5.10 0.97
CA THR A 7 2.71 6.41 0.38
C THR A 7 1.43 7.00 1.00
N ASP A 8 1.42 8.32 1.14
CA ASP A 8 0.24 9.09 1.56
C ASP A 8 -0.77 9.27 0.42
N GLN A 9 -0.43 8.84 -0.80
CA GLN A 9 -1.28 8.94 -2.00
C GLN A 9 -2.17 7.71 -2.23
N ALA A 10 -2.21 6.79 -1.27
CA ALA A 10 -3.06 5.61 -1.30
C ALA A 10 -3.70 5.41 0.08
N PRO A 11 -4.87 4.74 0.17
CA PRO A 11 -5.52 4.47 1.43
C PRO A 11 -4.56 3.83 2.46
N ALA A 12 -4.65 4.29 3.70
CA ALA A 12 -3.80 3.81 4.77
C ALA A 12 -4.01 2.30 5.00
N ALA A 13 -2.93 1.58 5.31
CA ALA A 13 -3.02 0.19 5.73
C ALA A 13 -3.48 0.13 7.20
N ILE A 14 -4.78 -0.12 7.42
CA ILE A 14 -5.39 -0.10 8.77
C ILE A 14 -4.97 -1.34 9.60
N GLY A 15 -4.70 -2.46 8.93
CA GLY A 15 -4.32 -3.72 9.57
C GLY A 15 -2.82 -4.06 9.42
N PRO A 16 -2.39 -5.25 9.86
CA PRO A 16 -0.99 -5.70 9.77
C PRO A 16 -0.61 -6.14 8.34
N TYR A 17 -0.77 -5.23 7.37
CA TYR A 17 -0.38 -5.40 5.98
C TYR A 17 0.32 -4.14 5.46
N SER A 18 0.88 -4.22 4.26
CA SER A 18 1.52 -3.09 3.58
C SER A 18 0.75 -2.77 2.30
N GLN A 19 0.69 -1.50 1.90
CA GLN A 19 0.02 -1.09 0.64
C GLN A 19 0.58 -1.85 -0.57
N ALA A 20 1.90 -2.05 -0.59
CA ALA A 20 2.56 -2.99 -1.49
C ALA A 20 3.87 -3.51 -0.89
N VAL A 21 4.39 -4.57 -1.50
CA VAL A 21 5.75 -5.08 -1.26
C VAL A 21 6.45 -5.21 -2.60
N SER A 22 7.65 -4.65 -2.70
CA SER A 22 8.54 -4.86 -3.84
C SER A 22 9.55 -5.97 -3.53
N PHE A 23 9.74 -6.88 -4.48
CA PHE A 23 10.71 -7.95 -4.37
C PHE A 23 11.28 -8.31 -5.75
N LYS A 24 12.60 -8.16 -5.91
CA LYS A 24 13.28 -8.25 -7.22
C LYS A 24 12.60 -7.30 -8.21
N ASP A 25 12.21 -7.80 -9.38
CA ASP A 25 11.63 -7.01 -10.47
C ASP A 25 10.10 -6.96 -10.42
N LEU A 26 9.50 -7.41 -9.31
CA LEU A 26 8.05 -7.48 -9.13
C LEU A 26 7.58 -6.56 -8.01
N VAL A 27 6.38 -6.02 -8.19
CA VAL A 27 5.63 -5.29 -7.17
C VAL A 27 4.31 -6.02 -6.93
N PHE A 28 4.07 -6.38 -5.68
CA PHE A 28 2.83 -7.01 -5.23
C PHE A 28 2.01 -5.97 -4.48
N THR A 29 0.91 -5.51 -5.08
CA THR A 29 0.00 -4.54 -4.48
C THR A 29 -1.11 -5.24 -3.69
N SER A 30 -1.48 -4.68 -2.55
CA SER A 30 -2.73 -5.07 -1.89
C SER A 30 -3.93 -4.65 -2.74
N GLY A 31 -5.04 -5.37 -2.60
CA GLY A 31 -6.32 -4.92 -3.13
C GLY A 31 -6.68 -3.54 -2.59
N GLN A 32 -7.16 -2.66 -3.46
CA GLN A 32 -7.55 -1.30 -3.11
C GLN A 32 -9.07 -1.17 -3.17
N PHE A 33 -9.64 -0.49 -2.19
CA PHE A 33 -11.00 0.02 -2.25
C PHE A 33 -10.99 1.44 -2.86
N ALA A 34 -12.13 1.88 -3.40
CA ALA A 34 -12.29 3.24 -3.92
C ALA A 34 -12.45 4.25 -2.77
N LEU A 35 -11.41 4.40 -1.96
CA LEU A 35 -11.31 5.38 -0.89
C LEU A 35 -10.40 6.51 -1.35
N ASP A 36 -10.78 7.74 -1.01
CA ASP A 36 -9.94 8.91 -1.22
C ASP A 36 -8.95 9.05 -0.04
N PRO A 37 -7.63 8.95 -0.28
CA PRO A 37 -6.63 8.99 0.77
C PRO A 37 -6.58 10.32 1.54
N GLU A 38 -7.05 11.43 0.97
CA GLU A 38 -7.02 12.73 1.63
C GLU A 38 -8.15 12.89 2.66
N THR A 39 -9.27 12.18 2.47
CA THR A 39 -10.48 12.34 3.28
C THR A 39 -10.76 11.18 4.21
N THR A 40 -9.96 10.10 4.16
CA THR A 40 -10.19 8.85 4.91
C THR A 40 -9.05 8.46 5.87
N ALA A 41 -8.13 9.39 6.18
CA ALA A 41 -7.02 9.19 7.11
C ALA A 41 -7.45 8.90 8.56
#